data_AF-A0A944U476-F1
#
_entry.id   AF-A0A944U476-F1
#
_cell.length_a   1.000
_cell.length_b   1.000
_cell.length_c   1.000
_cell.angle_alpha   90.00
_cell.angle_beta   90.00
_cell.angle_gamma   90.00
#
_symmetry.space_group_name_H-M   'P 1'
#
loop_
_entity.id
_entity.type
_entity.pdbx_description
1 polymer ?
#
loop_
_entity_poly.entity_id
_entity_poly.type
_entity_poly.pdbx_seq_one_letter_code
_entity_poly.pdbx_strand_id
1 'polypeptide(L)'
;MTKIESDILQNLTGLEEAVNQLATKQEKPDLASIFEKIDQLTASLPRDTDPTLLHYLHKKSYQKARLFLLGRESENAKGNCHGHRN
;
A
#
# COMPACT_ATOMS: atom_id res chain seq x y z
N MET A 1 0.41 -13.65 -5.18
CA MET A 1 0.75 -12.29 -5.59
C MET A 1 0.49 -12.16 -7.08
N THR A 2 -0.54 -11.40 -7.43
CA THR A 2 -0.94 -11.07 -8.80
C THR A 2 -0.09 -9.94 -9.37
N LYS A 3 -0.14 -9.77 -10.68
CA LYS A 3 0.62 -8.70 -11.37
C LYS A 3 0.23 -7.30 -10.89
N ILE A 4 -1.05 -7.09 -10.55
CA ILE A 4 -1.56 -5.80 -10.03
C ILE A 4 -1.02 -5.55 -8.62
N GLU A 5 -1.03 -6.55 -7.74
CA GLU A 5 -0.47 -6.45 -6.38
C GLU A 5 1.03 -6.11 -6.39
N SER A 6 1.81 -6.73 -7.29
CA SER A 6 3.23 -6.41 -7.44
C SER A 6 3.45 -4.98 -7.95
N ASP A 7 2.63 -4.51 -8.88
CA ASP A 7 2.71 -3.13 -9.38
C ASP A 7 2.36 -2.11 -8.28
N ILE A 8 1.31 -2.39 -7.50
CA ILE A 8 0.95 -1.58 -6.33
C ILE A 8 2.13 -1.52 -5.35
N LEU A 9 2.74 -2.65 -5.00
CA LEU A 9 3.89 -2.68 -4.09
C LEU A 9 5.07 -1.84 -4.60
N GLN A 10 5.35 -1.90 -5.90
CA GLN A 10 6.41 -1.11 -6.52
C GLN A 10 6.12 0.39 -6.45
N ASN A 11 4.88 0.82 -6.76
CA ASN A 11 4.49 2.23 -6.67
C ASN A 11 4.49 2.73 -5.21
N LEU A 12 4.06 1.90 -4.24
CA LEU A 12 4.14 2.24 -2.81
C LEU A 12 5.58 2.44 -2.35
N THR A 13 6.50 1.59 -2.79
CA THR A 13 7.93 1.71 -2.48
C THR A 13 8.52 2.97 -3.13
N GLY A 14 8.18 3.24 -4.40
CA GLY A 14 8.59 4.45 -5.09
C GLY A 14 8.07 5.74 -4.45
N LEU A 15 6.86 5.70 -3.85
CA LEU A 15 6.33 6.80 -3.06
C LEU A 15 7.19 7.08 -1.81
N GLU A 16 7.55 6.04 -1.05
CA GLU A 16 8.41 6.19 0.13
C GLU A 16 9.78 6.77 -0.24
N GLU A 17 10.39 6.29 -1.33
CA GLU A 17 11.65 6.82 -1.85
C GLU A 17 11.52 8.29 -2.26
N ALA A 18 10.46 8.64 -3.00
CA ALA A 18 10.19 10.01 -3.40
C ALA A 18 9.98 10.96 -2.20
N VAL A 19 9.27 10.50 -1.16
CA VAL A 19 9.12 11.28 0.09
C VAL A 19 10.46 11.46 0.79
N ASN A 20 11.31 10.42 0.81
CA ASN A 20 12.66 10.50 1.36
C ASN A 20 13.58 11.44 0.56
N GLN A 21 13.44 11.48 -0.77
CA GLN A 21 14.14 12.44 -1.63
C GLN A 21 13.70 13.88 -1.38
N LEU A 22 12.39 14.10 -1.17
CA LEU A 22 11.85 15.39 -0.78
C LEU A 22 12.43 15.85 0.58
N ALA A 23 12.51 14.92 1.54
CA ALA A 23 13.10 15.17 2.85
C ALA A 23 14.61 15.50 2.78
N THR A 24 15.33 14.92 1.81
CA THR A 24 16.76 15.13 1.58
C THR A 24 17.09 16.30 0.63
N LYS A 25 16.09 17.16 0.31
CA LYS A 25 16.19 18.36 -0.56
C LYS A 25 16.56 18.08 -2.02
N GLN A 26 16.38 16.87 -2.52
CA GLN A 26 16.68 16.51 -3.90
C GLN A 26 15.40 16.54 -4.74
N GLU A 27 15.16 17.70 -5.36
CA GLU A 27 14.13 17.94 -6.37
C GLU A 27 12.68 17.70 -5.89
N LYS A 28 11.68 18.14 -6.65
CA LYS A 28 10.25 17.92 -6.30
C LYS A 28 9.78 16.68 -7.05
N PRO A 29 9.89 15.46 -6.50
CA PRO A 29 9.28 14.30 -7.10
C PRO A 29 7.76 14.46 -7.14
N ASP A 30 7.15 13.96 -8.21
CA ASP A 30 5.73 14.13 -8.48
C ASP A 30 4.92 13.07 -7.70
N LEU A 31 4.76 13.31 -6.39
CA LEU A 31 4.02 12.42 -5.49
C LEU A 31 2.57 12.24 -5.94
N ALA A 32 1.97 13.29 -6.50
CA ALA A 32 0.60 13.27 -7.02
C ALA A 32 0.42 12.20 -8.11
N SER A 33 1.33 12.15 -9.08
CA SER A 33 1.33 11.13 -10.13
C SER A 33 1.46 9.70 -9.58
N ILE A 34 2.23 9.51 -8.50
CA ILE A 34 2.37 8.19 -7.86
C ILE A 34 1.07 7.78 -7.15
N PHE A 35 0.43 8.71 -6.43
CA PHE A 35 -0.86 8.44 -5.80
C PHE A 35 -1.94 8.10 -6.83
N GLU A 36 -1.99 8.82 -7.95
CA GLU A 36 -2.97 8.58 -9.01
C GLU A 36 -2.78 7.19 -9.64
N LYS A 37 -1.53 6.76 -9.86
CA LYS A 37 -1.23 5.39 -10.31
C LYS A 37 -1.70 4.33 -9.30
N ILE A 38 -1.45 4.53 -8.01
CA ILE A 38 -1.90 3.60 -6.97
C ILE A 38 -3.43 3.52 -6.94
N ASP A 39 -4.13 4.65 -7.08
CA ASP A 39 -5.59 4.71 -7.10
C ASP A 39 -6.17 3.99 -8.33
N GLN A 40 -5.59 4.22 -9.52
CA GLN A 40 -5.94 3.52 -10.76
C GLN A 40 -5.75 2.00 -10.63
N LEU A 41 -4.61 1.56 -10.10
CA LEU A 41 -4.33 0.14 -9.89
C LEU A 41 -5.29 -0.47 -8.86
N THR A 42 -5.61 0.28 -7.80
CA THR A 42 -6.57 -0.13 -6.77
C THR A 42 -7.97 -0.28 -7.35
N ALA A 43 -8.41 0.66 -8.19
CA ALA A 43 -9.69 0.59 -8.89
C ALA A 43 -9.76 -0.58 -9.90
N SER A 44 -8.60 -0.99 -10.42
CA SER A 44 -8.48 -2.10 -11.36
C SER A 44 -8.29 -3.46 -10.67
N LEU A 45 -8.26 -3.53 -9.33
CA LEU A 45 -8.14 -4.78 -8.58
C LEU A 45 -9.38 -5.65 -8.81
N PRO A 46 -9.20 -6.97 -9.03
CA PRO A 46 -10.31 -7.89 -9.13
C PRO A 46 -11.06 -7.99 -7.80
N ARG A 47 -12.36 -8.31 -7.85
CA ARG A 47 -13.20 -8.54 -6.66
C ARG A 47 -12.75 -9.73 -5.80
N ASP A 48 -11.90 -10.60 -6.36
CA ASP A 48 -11.24 -11.70 -5.67
C ASP A 48 -10.08 -11.23 -4.77
N THR A 49 -9.70 -9.95 -4.85
CA THR A 49 -8.67 -9.37 -4.00
C THR A 49 -9.11 -9.36 -2.55
N ASP A 50 -8.17 -9.62 -1.65
CA ASP A 50 -8.42 -9.63 -0.22
C ASP A 50 -9.08 -8.31 0.27
N PRO A 51 -10.21 -8.38 1.00
CA PRO A 51 -10.92 -7.19 1.47
C PRO A 51 -10.07 -6.35 2.43
N THR A 52 -9.09 -6.94 3.10
CA THR A 52 -8.14 -6.24 4.00
C THR A 52 -7.22 -5.34 3.20
N LEU A 53 -6.69 -5.83 2.07
CA LEU A 53 -5.87 -5.04 1.17
C LEU A 53 -6.66 -3.86 0.59
N LEU A 54 -7.88 -4.11 0.12
CA LEU A 54 -8.79 -3.07 -0.37
C LEU A 54 -9.06 -2.02 0.71
N HIS A 55 -9.30 -2.45 1.96
CA HIS A 55 -9.50 -1.54 3.10
C HIS A 55 -8.28 -0.64 3.32
N TYR A 56 -7.05 -1.20 3.32
CA TYR A 56 -5.85 -0.41 3.52
C TYR A 56 -5.62 0.60 2.40
N LEU A 57 -5.85 0.22 1.13
CA LEU A 57 -5.72 1.12 -0.01
C LEU A 57 -6.76 2.25 0.05
N HIS A 58 -8.03 1.94 0.34
CA HIS A 58 -9.10 2.94 0.50
C HIS A 58 -8.84 3.92 1.65
N LYS A 59 -8.27 3.43 2.76
CA LYS A 59 -7.92 4.25 3.93
C LYS A 59 -6.60 5.00 3.76
N LYS A 60 -5.96 4.93 2.58
CA LYS A 60 -4.64 5.49 2.30
C LYS A 60 -3.57 5.00 3.29
N SER A 61 -3.77 3.80 3.86
CA SER A 61 -2.82 3.13 4.75
C SER A 61 -1.79 2.36 3.93
N TYR A 62 -1.04 3.07 3.10
CA TYR A 62 -0.04 2.54 2.18
C TYR A 62 1.02 1.66 2.87
N GLN A 63 1.46 2.07 4.06
CA GLN A 63 2.40 1.27 4.87
C GLN A 63 1.82 -0.09 5.27
N LYS A 64 0.53 -0.15 5.65
CA LYS A 64 -0.13 -1.41 6.00
C LYS A 64 -0.39 -2.27 4.78
N ALA A 65 -0.82 -1.67 3.67
CA ALA A 65 -0.99 -2.37 2.39
C ALA A 65 0.32 -3.03 1.95
N ARG A 66 1.46 -2.33 2.07
CA ARG A 66 2.79 -2.88 1.80
C ARG A 66 3.13 -4.06 2.73
N LEU A 67 2.90 -3.94 4.03
CA LEU A 67 3.13 -5.05 4.98
C LEU A 67 2.25 -6.26 4.67
N PHE A 68 0.99 -6.03 4.29
CA PHE A 68 0.05 -7.07 3.87
C PHE A 68 0.56 -7.80 2.61
N LEU A 69 0.94 -7.06 1.57
CA LEU A 69 1.49 -7.60 0.32
C LEU A 69 2.81 -8.36 0.51
N LEU A 70 3.60 -7.98 1.51
CA LEU A 70 4.85 -8.67 1.89
C LEU A 70 4.63 -9.91 2.77
N GLY A 71 3.37 -10.25 3.11
CA GLY A 71 3.05 -11.31 4.07
C GLY A 71 3.54 -11.02 5.49
N ARG A 72 3.89 -9.76 5.78
CA ARG A 72 4.35 -9.26 7.08
C ARG A 72 3.26 -8.54 7.86
N GLU A 73 1.99 -8.73 7.48
CA GLU A 73 0.86 -8.29 8.30
C GLU A 73 0.99 -8.77 9.75
N SER A 74 1.50 -9.98 9.96
CA SER A 74 1.66 -10.54 11.31
C SER A 74 2.65 -9.75 12.19
N GLU A 75 3.58 -9.00 11.60
CA GLU A 75 4.47 -8.07 12.34
C GLU A 75 3.73 -6.79 12.73
N ASN A 76 2.72 -6.39 11.96
CA ASN A 76 1.77 -5.31 12.30
C ASN A 76 0.68 -5.79 13.29
N ALA A 77 0.46 -7.11 13.36
CA ALA A 77 -0.51 -7.77 14.24
C ALA A 77 0.03 -8.07 15.65
N LYS A 78 1.32 -7.80 15.93
CA LYS A 78 1.90 -7.78 17.29
C LYS A 78 1.35 -6.57 18.06
N GLY A 79 0.06 -6.57 18.36
CA GLY A 79 -0.54 -5.55 19.21
C GLY A 79 -2.05 -5.59 19.40
N ASN A 80 -2.88 -6.11 18.48
CA ASN A 80 -4.33 -5.96 18.66
C ASN A 80 -5.26 -6.96 17.95
N CYS A 81 -4.90 -8.24 17.85
CA CYS A 81 -5.87 -9.26 17.44
C CYS A 81 -6.83 -9.64 18.60
N HIS A 82 -7.60 -8.67 19.10
CA HIS A 82 -8.80 -8.96 19.89
C HIS A 82 -10.01 -8.75 18.98
N GLY A 83 -10.66 -9.85 18.57
CA GLY A 83 -12.02 -9.79 18.06
C GLY A 83 -12.31 -10.57 16.79
N HIS A 84 -12.03 -11.88 16.77
CA HIS A 84 -12.90 -12.78 16.00
C HIS A 84 -14.05 -13.23 16.92
N ARG A 85 -15.19 -12.53 16.80
CA ARG A 85 -16.54 -12.93 17.21
C ARG A 85 -17.39 -12.65 15.97
N ASN A 86 -18.21 -13.54 15.43
CA ASN A 86 -18.84 -14.75 15.94
C ASN A 86 -19.22 -15.61 14.74
#